data_AF-A0AAQ4DF60-F1
#
_entry.id   AF-A0AAQ4DF60-F1
#
_cell.length_a   1.000
_cell.length_b   1.000
_cell.length_c   1.000
_cell.angle_alpha   90.00
_cell.angle_beta   90.00
_cell.angle_gamma   90.00
#
_symmetry.space_group_name_H-M   'P 1'
#
loop_
_entity.id
_entity.type
_entity.pdbx_description
1 polymer ?
#
loop_
_entity_poly.entity_id
_entity_poly.type
_entity_poly.pdbx_seq_one_letter_code
_entity_poly.pdbx_strand_id
1 'polypeptide(L)'
;MEEKANGDRKVMKGSRIMLPTTMRASLVALVGLYITAVSLCSAHVEWDDFMNCLQRRFGRSFFQEQHADCAARKLFVNYRRSMYCQHCDSYFHCQGNYEAIYECQRDGRAQEVAEAFSDCRENLEGKESNNQVYNEIDLYGRQGGNCSRAYLVDSPRCHYNPATVVCNNTRIEPESIEEDES
;
A
#
# COMPACT_ATOMS: atom_id res chain seq x y z
N MET A 1 -68.93 23.97 19.07
CA MET A 1 -68.38 23.00 20.03
C MET A 1 -67.03 22.59 19.46
N GLU A 2 -65.96 23.15 20.03
CA GLU A 2 -65.04 22.46 20.97
C GLU A 2 -63.91 21.82 20.15
N GLU A 3 -62.61 21.92 20.45
CA GLU A 3 -61.86 22.43 21.59
C GLU A 3 -60.41 22.60 21.08
N LYS A 4 -59.75 23.72 21.38
CA LYS A 4 -58.32 23.92 21.07
C LYS A 4 -57.49 23.38 22.24
N ALA A 5 -56.79 22.27 22.04
CA ALA A 5 -55.81 21.76 23.00
C ALA A 5 -54.42 22.36 22.72
N ASN A 6 -54.03 23.34 23.56
CA ASN A 6 -52.71 23.94 23.62
C ASN A 6 -51.81 23.07 24.52
N GLY A 7 -50.80 22.41 23.94
CA GLY A 7 -49.87 21.53 24.66
C GLY A 7 -48.56 22.23 24.99
N ASP A 8 -48.38 22.59 26.26
CA ASP A 8 -47.14 23.13 26.83
C ASP A 8 -45.97 22.14 26.73
N ARG A 9 -44.99 22.47 25.89
CA ARG A 9 -43.75 21.69 25.77
C ARG A 9 -42.74 22.19 26.81
N LYS A 10 -42.61 21.46 27.93
CA LYS A 10 -41.57 21.68 28.95
C LYS A 10 -40.17 21.59 28.34
N VAL A 11 -39.43 22.70 28.39
CA VAL A 11 -38.00 22.76 28.06
C VAL A 11 -37.21 22.15 29.22
N MET A 12 -36.64 20.95 29.02
CA MET A 12 -35.65 20.40 29.95
C MET A 12 -34.32 21.12 29.78
N LYS A 13 -33.91 21.85 30.83
CA LYS A 13 -32.55 22.40 30.95
C LYS A 13 -31.58 21.24 31.17
N GLY A 14 -30.78 20.94 30.16
CA GLY A 14 -29.69 19.97 30.24
C GLY A 14 -28.63 20.43 31.23
N SER A 15 -28.42 19.64 32.29
CA SER A 15 -27.32 19.80 33.23
C SER A 15 -25.99 19.55 32.50
N ARG A 16 -25.18 20.60 32.37
CA ARG A 16 -23.80 20.47 31.88
C ARG A 16 -23.00 19.72 32.93
N ILE A 17 -22.64 18.47 32.64
CA ILE A 17 -21.69 17.70 33.43
C ILE A 17 -20.32 18.38 33.27
N MET A 18 -19.92 19.18 34.26
CA MET A 18 -18.57 19.72 34.35
C MET A 18 -17.62 18.61 34.78
N LEU A 19 -16.93 18.01 33.81
CA LEU A 19 -15.79 17.15 34.09
C LEU A 19 -14.65 17.97 34.71
N PRO A 20 -14.00 17.48 35.78
CA PRO A 20 -12.88 18.16 36.43
C PRO A 20 -11.73 18.38 35.44
N THR A 21 -11.11 19.56 35.50
CA THR A 21 -10.07 20.03 34.58
C THR A 21 -8.87 19.09 34.47
N THR A 22 -8.56 18.33 35.52
CA THR A 22 -7.47 17.34 35.55
C THR A 22 -7.75 16.12 34.67
N MET A 23 -9.01 15.68 34.56
CA MET A 23 -9.41 14.53 33.72
C MET A 23 -9.32 14.82 32.22
N ARG A 24 -9.53 16.09 31.81
CA ARG A 24 -9.44 16.52 30.42
C ARG A 24 -8.01 16.53 29.90
N ALA A 25 -7.04 16.90 30.74
CA ALA A 25 -5.63 16.90 30.38
C ALA A 25 -5.09 15.49 30.10
N SER A 26 -5.46 14.51 30.93
CA SER A 26 -5.02 13.11 30.76
C SER A 26 -5.59 12.45 29.50
N LEU A 27 -6.83 12.75 29.13
CA LEU A 27 -7.47 12.18 27.94
C LEU A 27 -6.89 12.76 26.64
N VAL A 28 -6.56 14.06 26.63
CA VAL A 28 -5.86 14.70 25.50
C VAL A 28 -4.44 14.17 25.35
N ALA A 29 -3.72 13.94 26.45
CA ALA A 29 -2.37 13.36 26.40
C ALA A 29 -2.37 11.91 25.87
N LEU A 30 -3.34 11.08 26.28
CA LEU A 30 -3.47 9.70 25.79
C LEU A 30 -3.89 9.62 24.32
N VAL A 31 -4.83 10.47 23.88
CA VAL A 31 -5.19 10.57 22.45
C VAL A 31 -4.02 11.10 21.62
N GLY A 32 -3.27 12.08 22.14
CA GLY A 32 -2.06 12.60 21.49
C GLY A 32 -0.97 11.53 21.32
N LEU A 33 -0.70 10.74 22.37
CA LEU A 33 0.25 9.62 22.33
C LEU A 33 -0.21 8.50 21.39
N TYR A 34 -1.51 8.22 21.32
CA TYR A 34 -2.07 7.23 20.39
C TYR A 34 -1.92 7.70 18.94
N ILE A 35 -2.17 8.99 18.66
CA ILE A 35 -2.02 9.56 17.31
C ILE A 35 -0.54 9.56 16.87
N THR A 36 0.40 9.91 17.74
CA THR A 36 1.83 9.92 17.38
C THR A 36 2.43 8.53 17.23
N ALA A 37 2.00 7.55 18.04
CA ALA A 37 2.46 6.16 17.91
C ALA A 37 1.98 5.48 16.62
N VAL A 38 0.78 5.82 16.13
CA VAL A 38 0.26 5.31 14.84
C VAL A 38 1.03 5.89 13.65
N SER A 39 1.59 7.10 13.77
CA SER A 39 2.34 7.76 12.69
C SER A 39 3.78 7.24 12.48
N LEU A 40 4.34 6.42 13.37
CA LEU A 40 5.75 6.00 13.30
C LEU A 40 6.00 4.65 12.60
N CYS A 41 4.95 3.89 12.25
CA CYS A 41 5.09 2.54 11.67
C CYS A 41 4.42 2.35 10.31
N SER A 42 4.06 3.43 9.62
CA SER A 42 3.62 3.33 8.23
C SER A 42 4.71 3.90 7.35
N ALA A 43 5.46 3.04 6.66
CA ALA A 43 6.13 3.42 5.42
C ALA A 43 5.02 3.79 4.43
N HIS A 44 4.43 4.96 4.64
CA HIS A 44 3.27 5.42 3.92
C HIS A 44 3.83 5.93 2.60
N VAL A 45 3.68 5.13 1.56
CA VAL A 45 3.88 5.62 0.20
C VAL A 45 3.01 6.86 0.08
N GLU A 46 3.64 7.98 -0.27
CA GLU A 46 2.96 9.24 -0.56
C GLU A 46 2.19 9.04 -1.87
N TRP A 47 1.05 8.36 -1.76
CA TRP A 47 0.22 7.96 -2.88
C TRP A 47 -0.19 9.15 -3.74
N ASP A 48 -0.38 10.31 -3.12
CA ASP A 48 -0.65 11.56 -3.82
C ASP A 48 0.52 11.92 -4.75
N ASP A 49 1.77 11.80 -4.30
CA ASP A 49 2.96 12.07 -5.12
C ASP A 49 3.18 11.00 -6.19
N PHE A 50 2.88 9.74 -5.89
CA PHE A 50 2.88 8.66 -6.88
C PHE A 50 1.87 8.90 -8.00
N MET A 51 0.63 9.23 -7.63
CA MET A 51 -0.41 9.57 -8.59
C MET A 51 -0.10 10.86 -9.35
N ASN A 52 0.50 11.86 -8.70
CA ASN A 52 0.96 13.08 -9.35
C ASN A 52 2.05 12.79 -10.39
N CYS A 53 2.99 11.89 -10.09
CA CYS A 53 4.01 11.47 -11.05
C CYS A 53 3.39 10.83 -12.30
N LEU A 54 2.48 9.87 -12.13
CA LEU A 54 1.78 9.22 -13.24
C LEU A 54 0.94 10.24 -14.05
N GLN A 55 0.21 11.12 -13.37
CA GLN A 55 -0.61 12.14 -14.03
C GLN A 55 0.23 13.16 -14.82
N ARG A 56 1.43 13.52 -14.36
CA ARG A 56 2.34 14.39 -15.12
C ARG A 56 2.83 13.73 -16.40
N ARG A 57 3.01 12.41 -16.39
CA ARG A 57 3.50 11.66 -17.55
C ARG A 57 2.45 11.46 -18.63
N PHE A 58 1.20 11.24 -18.25
CA PHE A 58 0.16 10.85 -19.21
C PHE A 58 -1.04 11.80 -19.31
N GLY A 59 -1.12 12.81 -18.46
CA GLY A 59 -2.27 13.71 -18.38
C GLY A 59 -3.51 13.07 -17.75
N ARG A 60 -4.60 13.83 -17.68
CA ARG A 60 -5.84 13.45 -16.98
C ARG A 60 -6.67 12.38 -17.70
N SER A 61 -6.47 12.19 -19.00
CA SER A 61 -7.24 11.25 -19.83
C SER A 61 -6.63 9.85 -19.92
N PHE A 62 -5.49 9.61 -19.27
CA PHE A 62 -4.73 8.38 -19.41
C PHE A 62 -5.52 7.10 -19.10
N PHE A 63 -6.24 7.08 -17.98
CA PHE A 63 -7.01 5.92 -17.54
C PHE A 63 -8.32 5.73 -18.33
N GLN A 64 -8.56 6.51 -19.40
CA GLN A 64 -9.70 6.29 -20.30
C GLN A 64 -9.39 5.20 -21.33
N GLU A 65 -8.12 4.86 -21.55
CA GLU A 65 -7.72 3.77 -22.42
C GLU A 65 -7.78 2.42 -21.70
N GLN A 66 -8.48 1.45 -22.29
CA GLN A 66 -8.78 0.16 -21.65
C GLN A 66 -7.51 -0.60 -21.24
N HIS A 67 -6.47 -0.63 -22.10
CA HIS A 67 -5.23 -1.35 -21.81
C HIS A 67 -4.38 -0.62 -20.77
N ALA A 68 -4.40 0.71 -20.77
CA ALA A 68 -3.71 1.50 -19.75
C ALA A 68 -4.34 1.33 -18.36
N ASP A 69 -5.67 1.38 -18.26
CA ASP A 69 -6.40 1.11 -17.01
C ASP A 69 -6.15 -0.33 -16.53
N CYS A 70 -6.19 -1.32 -17.44
CA CYS A 70 -5.85 -2.71 -17.11
C CYS A 70 -4.45 -2.83 -16.50
N ALA A 71 -3.43 -2.30 -17.19
CA ALA A 71 -2.04 -2.40 -16.74
C ALA A 71 -1.83 -1.71 -15.39
N ALA A 72 -2.36 -0.49 -15.24
CA ALA A 72 -2.31 0.25 -13.99
C ALA A 72 -2.90 -0.57 -12.83
N ARG A 73 -4.10 -1.15 -13.01
CA ARG A 73 -4.73 -1.98 -11.97
C ARG A 73 -3.87 -3.18 -11.57
N LYS A 74 -3.23 -3.85 -12.53
CA LYS A 74 -2.33 -4.99 -12.26
C LYS A 74 -1.12 -4.57 -11.43
N LEU A 75 -0.52 -3.43 -11.77
CA LEU A 75 0.63 -2.87 -11.05
C LEU A 75 0.22 -2.45 -9.63
N PHE A 76 -0.89 -1.70 -9.48
CA PHE A 76 -1.39 -1.28 -8.16
C PHE A 76 -1.73 -2.45 -7.25
N VAL A 77 -2.37 -3.51 -7.77
CA VAL A 77 -2.71 -4.69 -6.98
C VAL A 77 -1.45 -5.36 -6.44
N ASN A 78 -0.42 -5.54 -7.26
CA ASN A 78 0.81 -6.20 -6.84
C ASN A 78 1.65 -5.30 -5.91
N TYR A 79 1.72 -4.00 -6.17
CA TYR A 79 2.36 -3.05 -5.25
C TYR A 79 1.66 -3.01 -3.88
N ARG A 80 0.33 -3.06 -3.86
CA ARG A 80 -0.42 -3.18 -2.60
C ARG A 80 -0.08 -4.49 -1.87
N ARG A 81 0.09 -5.59 -2.59
CA ARG A 81 0.45 -6.89 -1.97
C ARG A 81 1.86 -6.88 -1.37
N SER A 82 2.83 -6.21 -2.00
CA SER A 82 4.20 -6.11 -1.46
C SER A 82 4.23 -5.44 -0.08
N MET A 83 3.39 -4.41 0.12
CA MET A 83 3.26 -3.75 1.42
C MET A 83 2.82 -4.67 2.57
N TYR A 84 2.03 -5.71 2.29
CA TYR A 84 1.49 -6.60 3.32
C TYR A 84 2.31 -7.89 3.48
N CYS A 85 3.18 -8.20 2.53
CA CYS A 85 3.87 -9.46 2.47
C CYS A 85 5.39 -9.23 2.42
N GLN A 86 5.97 -9.19 3.62
CA GLN A 86 7.37 -8.85 3.82
C GLN A 86 8.29 -9.83 3.08
N HIS A 87 9.40 -9.30 2.56
CA HIS A 87 10.44 -10.05 1.83
C HIS A 87 9.98 -10.67 0.50
N CYS A 88 8.79 -10.31 0.01
CA CYS A 88 8.26 -10.75 -1.28
C CYS A 88 8.28 -9.64 -2.35
N ASP A 89 8.94 -8.51 -2.09
CA ASP A 89 8.91 -7.33 -2.97
C ASP A 89 9.32 -7.67 -4.40
N SER A 90 10.48 -8.31 -4.60
CA SER A 90 10.96 -8.72 -5.92
C SER A 90 9.96 -9.57 -6.70
N TYR A 91 9.23 -10.46 -6.02
CA TYR A 91 8.20 -11.28 -6.66
C TYR A 91 7.05 -10.40 -7.16
N PHE A 92 6.52 -9.48 -6.35
CA PHE A 92 5.41 -8.62 -6.74
C PHE A 92 5.79 -7.58 -7.79
N HIS A 93 7.03 -7.10 -7.79
CA HIS A 93 7.57 -6.24 -8.84
C HIS A 93 7.57 -6.96 -10.20
N CYS A 94 8.14 -8.16 -10.25
CA CYS A 94 8.15 -8.98 -11.45
C CYS A 94 6.73 -9.35 -11.88
N GLN A 95 5.92 -9.88 -10.97
CA GLN A 95 4.58 -10.38 -11.28
C GLN A 95 3.64 -9.25 -11.71
N GLY A 96 3.72 -8.08 -11.09
CA GLY A 96 2.94 -6.91 -11.49
C GLY A 96 3.26 -6.47 -12.91
N ASN A 97 4.55 -6.44 -13.27
CA ASN A 97 4.99 -6.12 -14.63
C ASN A 97 4.59 -7.21 -15.65
N TYR A 98 4.69 -8.49 -15.28
CA TYR A 98 4.19 -9.58 -16.12
C TYR A 98 2.70 -9.45 -16.39
N GLU A 99 1.88 -9.30 -15.35
CA GLU A 99 0.42 -9.19 -15.49
C GLU A 99 0.03 -7.95 -16.31
N ALA A 100 0.71 -6.83 -16.09
CA ALA A 100 0.47 -5.59 -16.82
C ALA A 100 0.69 -5.73 -18.33
N ILE A 101 1.65 -6.56 -18.77
CA ILE A 101 1.91 -6.76 -20.19
C ILE A 101 1.07 -7.92 -20.74
N TYR A 102 1.13 -9.08 -20.11
CA TYR A 102 0.61 -10.32 -20.69
C TYR A 102 -0.89 -10.50 -20.50
N GLU A 103 -1.48 -9.94 -19.44
CA GLU A 103 -2.93 -9.98 -19.22
C GLU A 103 -3.65 -8.76 -19.80
N CYS A 104 -2.92 -7.70 -20.16
CA CYS A 104 -3.46 -6.50 -20.81
C CYS A 104 -3.09 -6.42 -22.31
N GLN A 105 -3.10 -7.59 -22.97
CA GLN A 105 -3.00 -7.75 -24.43
C GLN A 105 -1.66 -7.36 -25.08
N ARG A 106 -0.60 -7.18 -24.29
CA ARG A 106 0.73 -6.76 -24.79
C ARG A 106 0.68 -5.47 -25.61
N ASP A 107 -0.22 -4.58 -25.22
CA ASP A 107 -0.42 -3.31 -25.89
C ASP A 107 0.71 -2.32 -25.57
N GLY A 108 1.07 -1.47 -26.54
CA GLY A 108 2.13 -0.47 -26.35
C GLY A 108 1.84 0.48 -25.19
N ARG A 109 0.57 0.82 -24.96
CA ARG A 109 0.16 1.67 -23.85
C ARG A 109 0.29 0.96 -22.52
N ALA A 110 -0.06 -0.34 -22.46
CA ALA A 110 0.20 -1.15 -21.27
C ALA A 110 1.69 -1.17 -20.91
N GLN A 111 2.56 -1.23 -21.91
CA GLN A 111 4.01 -1.14 -21.71
C GLN A 111 4.46 0.22 -21.20
N GLU A 112 3.99 1.32 -21.80
CA GLU A 112 4.28 2.67 -21.31
C GLU A 112 3.83 2.86 -19.86
N VAL A 113 2.65 2.34 -19.47
CA VAL A 113 2.16 2.39 -18.09
C VAL A 113 3.12 1.67 -17.15
N ALA A 114 3.53 0.45 -17.50
CA ALA A 114 4.39 -0.37 -16.67
C ALA A 114 5.75 0.30 -16.42
N GLU A 115 6.36 0.87 -17.46
CA GLU A 115 7.61 1.63 -17.35
C GLU A 115 7.44 2.88 -16.47
N ALA A 116 6.41 3.69 -16.72
CA ALA A 116 6.15 4.89 -15.93
C ALA A 116 5.82 4.58 -14.46
N PHE A 117 5.13 3.48 -14.18
CA PHE A 117 4.83 3.04 -12.83
C PHE A 117 6.11 2.69 -12.06
N SER A 118 7.02 1.93 -12.68
CA SER A 118 8.35 1.64 -12.14
C SER A 118 9.14 2.92 -11.87
N ASP A 119 9.24 3.81 -12.86
CA ASP A 119 9.96 5.09 -12.75
C ASP A 119 9.40 5.94 -11.59
N CYS A 120 8.07 6.08 -11.51
CA CYS A 120 7.43 6.89 -10.48
C CYS A 120 7.65 6.34 -9.07
N ARG A 121 7.65 5.02 -8.91
CA ARG A 121 7.94 4.37 -7.63
C ARG A 121 9.38 4.65 -7.20
N GLU A 122 10.34 4.45 -8.11
CA GLU A 122 11.77 4.63 -7.85
C GLU A 122 12.10 6.08 -7.45
N ASN A 123 11.48 7.05 -8.12
CA ASN A 123 11.68 8.47 -7.81
C ASN A 123 11.22 8.86 -6.39
N LEU A 124 10.19 8.20 -5.86
CA LEU A 124 9.64 8.53 -4.53
C LEU A 124 10.34 7.80 -3.39
N GLU A 125 10.86 6.61 -3.66
CA GLU A 125 11.62 5.85 -2.66
C GLU A 125 13.00 6.48 -2.36
N GLY A 126 13.41 7.50 -3.13
CA GLY A 126 14.44 8.47 -2.74
C GLY A 126 15.85 7.89 -2.57
N LYS A 127 16.16 6.72 -3.17
CA LYS A 127 17.41 6.01 -2.92
C LYS A 127 18.29 5.92 -4.16
N GLU A 128 19.57 6.28 -3.97
CA GLU A 128 20.69 5.82 -4.82
C GLU A 128 20.95 4.30 -4.71
N SER A 129 20.26 3.58 -3.81
CA SER A 129 20.42 2.14 -3.64
C SER A 129 19.51 1.36 -4.59
N ASN A 130 20.10 0.50 -5.43
CA ASN A 130 19.45 -0.60 -6.15
C ASN A 130 18.48 -0.24 -7.30
N ASN A 131 18.50 0.97 -7.87
CA ASN A 131 17.71 1.28 -9.08
C ASN A 131 17.96 0.25 -10.20
N GLN A 132 19.20 -0.21 -10.38
CA GLN A 132 19.49 -1.24 -11.37
C GLN A 132 18.77 -2.57 -11.08
N VAL A 133 18.74 -3.01 -9.81
CA VAL A 133 18.17 -4.32 -9.44
C VAL A 133 16.66 -4.33 -9.65
N TYR A 134 15.94 -3.30 -9.21
CA TYR A 134 14.49 -3.23 -9.43
C TYR A 134 14.12 -3.03 -10.89
N ASN A 135 14.92 -2.27 -11.64
CA ASN A 135 14.73 -2.15 -13.08
C ASN A 135 14.93 -3.49 -13.80
N GLU A 136 15.90 -4.29 -13.40
CA GLU A 136 16.11 -5.64 -13.95
C GLU A 136 14.96 -6.60 -13.61
N ILE A 137 14.45 -6.56 -12.37
CA ILE A 137 13.29 -7.37 -11.93
C ILE A 137 12.04 -7.00 -12.72
N ASP A 138 11.75 -5.71 -12.84
CA ASP A 138 10.59 -5.21 -13.56
C ASP A 138 10.69 -5.56 -15.05
N LEU A 139 11.88 -5.37 -15.65
CA LEU A 139 12.16 -5.75 -17.03
C LEU A 139 11.97 -7.26 -17.26
N TYR A 140 12.45 -8.09 -16.35
CA TYR A 140 12.28 -9.55 -16.43
C TYR A 140 10.80 -9.93 -16.47
N GLY A 141 9.97 -9.29 -15.64
CA GLY A 141 8.52 -9.44 -15.67
C GLY A 141 7.90 -9.01 -17.01
N ARG A 142 8.25 -7.81 -17.50
CA ARG A 142 7.74 -7.28 -18.79
C ARG A 142 8.12 -8.14 -19.99
N GLN A 143 9.25 -8.86 -19.92
CA GLN A 143 9.72 -9.78 -20.96
C GLN A 143 9.12 -11.19 -20.86
N GLY A 144 8.23 -11.43 -19.89
CA GLY A 144 7.52 -12.71 -19.75
C GLY A 144 8.27 -13.73 -18.90
N GLY A 145 9.20 -13.27 -18.06
CA GLY A 145 9.98 -14.11 -17.16
C GLY A 145 9.11 -14.89 -16.17
N ASN A 146 9.65 -16.00 -15.66
CA ASN A 146 8.97 -16.83 -14.66
C ASN A 146 9.25 -16.27 -13.25
N CYS A 147 8.43 -15.31 -12.83
CA CYS A 147 8.56 -14.60 -11.55
C CYS A 147 8.52 -15.54 -10.34
N SER A 148 7.68 -16.59 -10.38
CA SER A 148 7.60 -17.57 -9.29
C SER A 148 8.92 -18.32 -9.14
N ARG A 149 9.51 -18.80 -10.24
CA ARG A 149 10.79 -19.50 -10.18
C ARG A 149 11.91 -18.59 -9.67
N ALA A 150 11.97 -17.36 -10.19
CA ALA A 150 13.07 -16.43 -9.91
C ALA A 150 13.02 -15.81 -8.51
N TYR A 151 11.83 -15.47 -8.00
CA TYR A 151 11.70 -14.63 -6.81
C TYR A 151 10.81 -15.22 -5.71
N LEU A 152 10.12 -16.34 -5.95
CA LEU A 152 9.32 -17.03 -4.94
C LEU A 152 10.04 -18.28 -4.44
N VAL A 153 10.42 -19.19 -5.34
CA VAL A 153 11.04 -20.48 -4.99
C VAL A 153 12.41 -20.28 -4.33
N ASP A 154 13.18 -19.33 -4.83
CA ASP A 154 14.55 -19.09 -4.37
C ASP A 154 14.62 -18.02 -3.26
N SER A 155 13.48 -17.51 -2.77
CA SER A 155 13.41 -16.53 -1.68
C SER A 155 12.97 -17.19 -0.37
N PRO A 156 13.91 -17.59 0.52
CA PRO A 156 13.58 -18.35 1.73
C PRO A 156 12.73 -17.58 2.75
N ARG A 157 12.63 -16.25 2.59
CA ARG A 157 11.86 -15.35 3.47
C ARG A 157 10.53 -14.92 2.87
N CYS A 158 10.29 -15.20 1.59
CA CYS A 158 9.01 -14.87 0.97
C CYS A 158 7.98 -15.98 1.23
N HIS A 159 6.95 -15.67 2.02
CA HIS A 159 5.90 -16.62 2.41
C HIS A 159 4.58 -16.40 1.67
N TYR A 160 4.64 -15.83 0.46
CA TYR A 160 3.49 -15.67 -0.40
C TYR A 160 3.12 -16.99 -1.10
N ASN A 161 1.83 -17.29 -1.18
CA ASN A 161 1.32 -18.41 -1.97
C ASN A 161 0.40 -17.88 -3.08
N PRO A 162 0.83 -17.91 -4.36
CA PRO A 162 0.05 -17.37 -5.47
C PRO A 162 -1.24 -18.14 -5.75
N ALA A 163 -1.32 -19.43 -5.40
CA ALA A 163 -2.52 -20.24 -5.63
C ALA A 163 -3.65 -19.89 -4.67
N THR A 164 -3.32 -19.43 -3.46
CA THR A 164 -4.30 -19.06 -2.42
C THR A 164 -4.40 -17.56 -2.19
N VAL A 165 -3.47 -16.77 -2.75
CA VAL A 165 -3.33 -15.31 -2.51
C VAL A 165 -3.18 -15.01 -1.02
N VAL A 166 -2.49 -15.91 -0.29
CA VAL A 166 -2.22 -15.78 1.14
C VAL A 166 -0.73 -15.48 1.34
N CYS A 167 -0.43 -14.53 2.23
CA CYS A 167 0.91 -14.34 2.75
C CYS A 167 0.94 -14.80 4.21
N ASN A 168 1.70 -15.85 4.52
CA ASN A 168 1.72 -16.43 5.86
C ASN A 168 2.89 -15.84 6.66
N ASN A 169 2.68 -14.69 7.31
CA ASN A 169 3.70 -14.00 8.11
C ASN A 169 3.96 -14.65 9.49
N THR A 170 3.87 -15.97 9.62
CA THR A 170 4.28 -16.67 10.84
C THR A 170 5.73 -17.14 10.71
N ARG A 171 6.69 -16.25 10.93
CA ARG A 171 7.99 -16.60 11.53
C ARG A 171 8.42 -15.55 12.53
N ILE A 172 8.32 -15.96 13.80
CA ILE A 172 9.19 -15.56 14.90
C ILE A 172 10.63 -15.67 14.38
N GLU A 173 11.40 -14.59 14.45
CA GLU A 173 12.85 -14.63 14.21
C GLU A 173 13.46 -15.66 15.18
N PRO A 174 14.24 -16.64 14.72
CA PRO A 174 15.10 -17.36 15.64
C PRO A 174 16.06 -16.33 16.25
N GLU A 175 15.89 -16.11 17.55
CA GLU A 175 16.82 -15.44 18.44
C GLU A 175 18.25 -15.83 18.04
N SER A 176 19.08 -14.81 17.79
CA SER A 176 20.49 -14.96 17.48
C SER A 176 21.13 -15.91 18.49
N ILE A 177 21.66 -17.03 18.02
CA ILE A 177 22.64 -17.79 18.81
C ILE A 177 23.88 -16.91 18.84
N GLU A 178 24.10 -16.24 19.97
CA GLU A 178 25.41 -15.69 20.32
C GLU A 178 26.39 -16.87 20.40
N GLU A 179 27.26 -16.98 19.40
CA GLU A 179 28.48 -17.79 19.52
C GLU A 179 29.45 -17.01 20.43
N ASP A 180 29.25 -17.15 21.73
CA ASP A 180 30.28 -16.92 22.74
C ASP A 180 31.12 -18.22 22.84
N GLU A 181 32.16 -18.33 22.01
CA GLU A 181 33.27 -19.27 22.26
C GLU A 181 34.53 -18.49 22.65
N SER A 182 34.67 -18.39 23.97
CA SER A 182 35.86 -18.50 24.84
C SER A 182 37.26 -18.32 24.24
#